data_AF-A0A651H2I8-F1
#
_entry.id   AF-A0A651H2I8-F1
#
_cell.length_a   1.000
_cell.length_b   1.000
_cell.length_c   1.000
_cell.angle_alpha   90.00
_cell.angle_beta   90.00
_cell.angle_gamma   90.00
#
_symmetry.space_group_name_H-M   'P 1'
#
loop_
_entity.id
_entity.type
_entity.pdbx_description
1 polymer ?
#
loop_
_entity_poly.entity_id
_entity_poly.type
_entity_poly.pdbx_seq_one_letter_code
_entity_poly.pdbx_strand_id
1 'polypeptide(L)'
;PGNRPRPAAATGTHDPELVREIYAYSVVGIREEGDRSRVFMNDRIYRLGDVVDHARGLVITGISQDGLTFRTPDGRVYERRF
;
A
#
# COMPACT_ATOMS: atom_id res chain seq x y z
N PRO A 1 27.74 16.91 3.36
CA PRO A 1 26.70 16.23 4.16
C PRO A 1 25.36 16.98 4.07
N GLY A 2 24.70 16.88 2.91
CA GLY A 2 23.46 17.60 2.62
C GLY A 2 22.25 16.75 3.00
N ASN A 3 21.45 17.26 3.93
CA ASN A 3 20.14 16.75 4.28
C ASN A 3 19.29 16.62 3.00
N ARG A 4 19.03 15.39 2.52
CA ARG A 4 18.04 15.21 1.46
C ARG A 4 16.68 15.55 2.07
N PRO A 5 15.89 16.47 1.50
CA PRO A 5 14.50 16.59 1.91
C PRO A 5 13.88 15.21 1.68
N ARG A 6 13.45 14.54 2.76
CA ARG A 6 12.52 13.42 2.61
C ARG A 6 11.35 14.00 1.82
N PRO A 7 11.00 13.45 0.65
CA PRO A 7 9.90 13.99 -0.12
C PRO A 7 8.71 14.07 0.82
N ALA A 8 8.22 15.30 1.01
CA ALA A 8 6.96 15.55 1.67
C ALA A 8 5.98 14.53 1.13
N ALA A 9 5.34 13.78 2.03
CA ALA A 9 4.28 12.85 1.71
C ALA A 9 3.45 13.49 0.62
N ALA A 10 3.59 12.99 -0.61
CA ALA A 10 2.88 13.53 -1.72
C ALA A 10 1.42 13.28 -1.36
N THR A 11 0.72 14.33 -0.93
CA THR A 11 -0.73 14.42 -0.98
C THR A 11 -1.09 14.51 -2.46
N GLY A 12 -0.63 13.52 -3.22
CA GLY A 12 -0.91 13.37 -4.63
C GLY A 12 -2.38 13.11 -4.67
N THR A 13 -3.12 14.07 -5.24
CA THR A 13 -4.51 13.99 -5.68
C THR A 13 -5.08 12.61 -5.37
N HIS A 14 -5.61 12.46 -4.15
CA HIS A 14 -6.13 11.18 -3.71
C HIS A 14 -7.29 10.88 -4.65
N ASP A 15 -7.13 9.95 -5.58
CA ASP A 15 -8.23 9.50 -6.42
C ASP A 15 -9.29 8.92 -5.46
N PRO A 16 -10.44 9.59 -5.26
CA PRO A 16 -11.38 9.22 -4.21
C PRO A 16 -11.95 7.83 -4.47
N GLU A 17 -12.05 7.41 -5.73
CA GLU A 17 -12.46 6.06 -6.11
C GLU A 17 -11.43 5.00 -5.70
N LEU A 18 -10.14 5.27 -5.92
CA LEU A 18 -9.08 4.35 -5.53
C LEU A 18 -9.00 4.23 -4.00
N VAL A 19 -9.14 5.35 -3.28
CA VAL A 19 -9.24 5.32 -1.82
C VAL A 19 -10.42 4.45 -1.40
N ARG A 20 -11.62 4.67 -1.95
CA ARG A 20 -12.80 3.85 -1.61
C ARG A 20 -12.58 2.37 -1.86
N GLU A 21 -11.89 2.02 -2.95
CA GLU A 21 -11.60 0.63 -3.27
C GLU A 21 -10.53 0.02 -2.34
N ILE A 22 -9.45 0.76 -2.07
CA ILE A 22 -8.44 0.37 -1.10
C ILE A 22 -9.09 0.12 0.26
N TYR A 23 -10.06 0.94 0.68
CA TYR A 23 -10.85 0.73 1.90
C TYR A 23 -11.86 -0.42 1.79
N ALA A 24 -12.38 -0.71 0.59
CA ALA A 24 -13.27 -1.84 0.35
C ALA A 24 -12.55 -3.20 0.45
N TYR A 25 -11.21 -3.24 0.32
CA TYR A 25 -10.48 -4.48 0.52
C TYR A 25 -10.68 -5.00 1.94
N SER A 26 -11.16 -6.24 2.06
CA SER A 26 -11.32 -6.90 3.35
C SER A 26 -9.97 -7.43 3.81
N VAL A 27 -9.33 -6.73 4.74
CA VAL A 27 -8.07 -7.18 5.35
C VAL A 27 -8.42 -8.09 6.51
N VAL A 28 -8.07 -9.37 6.36
CA VAL A 28 -8.39 -10.42 7.32
C VAL A 28 -7.26 -10.58 8.34
N GLY A 29 -6.02 -10.30 7.96
CA GLY A 29 -4.90 -10.32 8.89
C GLY A 29 -3.57 -9.91 8.28
N ILE A 30 -2.65 -9.45 9.12
CA ILE A 30 -1.33 -9.01 8.73
C ILE A 30 -0.29 -9.86 9.48
N ARG A 31 0.67 -10.40 8.74
CA ARG A 31 1.83 -11.12 9.26
C ARG A 31 3.06 -10.28 8.96
N GLU A 32 3.47 -9.46 9.91
CA GLU A 32 4.73 -8.72 9.82
C GLU A 32 5.87 -9.65 10.27
N GLU A 33 6.84 -9.90 9.38
CA GLU A 33 7.99 -10.77 9.68
C GLU A 33 9.25 -10.21 8.98
N GLY A 34 9.56 -8.95 9.28
CA GLY A 34 10.66 -8.21 8.63
C GLY A 34 10.54 -8.26 7.11
N ASP A 35 11.56 -8.79 6.43
CA ASP A 35 11.59 -9.01 4.97
C ASP A 35 10.49 -9.93 4.42
N ARG A 36 9.85 -10.75 5.27
CA ARG A 36 8.79 -11.69 4.83
C ARG A 36 7.39 -11.22 5.19
N SER A 37 7.17 -9.92 5.31
CA SER A 37 5.85 -9.38 5.65
C SER A 37 4.79 -9.73 4.59
N ARG A 38 3.62 -10.21 5.05
CA ARG A 38 2.51 -10.66 4.22
C ARG A 38 1.19 -10.12 4.77
N VAL A 39 0.29 -9.74 3.90
CA VAL A 39 -1.07 -9.36 4.27
C VAL A 39 -2.06 -10.32 3.63
N PHE A 40 -3.05 -10.76 4.41
CA PHE A 40 -4.19 -11.51 3.92
C PHE A 40 -5.35 -10.53 3.69
N MET A 41 -5.66 -10.31 2.42
CA MET A 41 -6.60 -9.30 1.96
C MET A 41 -7.41 -9.86 0.79
N ASN A 42 -8.72 -9.63 0.79
CA ASN A 42 -9.61 -10.07 -0.30
C ASN A 42 -9.45 -11.57 -0.63
N ASP A 43 -9.35 -12.40 0.42
CA ASP A 43 -9.11 -13.85 0.34
C ASP A 43 -7.78 -14.27 -0.33
N ARG A 44 -6.85 -13.32 -0.51
CA ARG A 44 -5.53 -13.54 -1.12
C ARG A 44 -4.40 -13.06 -0.22
N ILE A 45 -3.24 -13.71 -0.32
CA ILE A 45 -2.05 -13.32 0.42
C ILE A 45 -1.15 -12.49 -0.49
N TYR A 46 -0.89 -11.24 -0.10
CA TYR A 46 0.02 -10.34 -0.77
C TYR A 46 1.29 -10.14 0.05
N ARG A 47 2.40 -9.84 -0.63
CA ARG A 47 3.73 -9.61 -0.04
C ARG A 47 4.27 -8.27 -0.49
N LEU A 48 5.30 -7.77 0.17
CA LEU A 48 5.98 -6.55 -0.29
C LEU A 48 6.42 -6.69 -1.77
N GLY A 49 6.05 -5.71 -2.60
CA GLY A 49 6.30 -5.70 -4.04
C GLY A 49 5.25 -6.42 -4.89
N ASP A 50 4.25 -7.04 -4.29
CA ASP A 50 3.19 -7.78 -5.00
C ASP A 50 2.12 -6.83 -5.56
N VAL A 51 1.53 -7.20 -6.70
CA VAL A 51 0.51 -6.41 -7.38
C VAL A 51 -0.85 -6.79 -6.80
N VAL A 52 -1.43 -5.90 -5.99
CA VAL A 52 -2.75 -6.14 -5.38
C VAL A 52 -3.89 -6.00 -6.37
N ASP A 53 -3.72 -5.09 -7.35
CA ASP A 53 -4.68 -4.84 -8.40
C ASP A 53 -3.98 -4.73 -9.76
N HIS A 54 -4.23 -5.70 -10.64
CA HIS A 54 -3.64 -5.72 -11.98
C HIS A 54 -4.32 -4.74 -12.95
N ALA A 55 -5.58 -4.37 -12.72
CA ALA A 55 -6.31 -3.46 -13.60
C ALA A 55 -5.77 -2.03 -13.50
N ARG A 56 -5.30 -1.64 -12.30
CA ARG A 56 -4.72 -0.32 -12.01
C ARG A 56 -3.21 -0.36 -11.76
N GLY A 57 -2.61 -1.56 -11.76
CA GLY A 57 -1.19 -1.77 -11.48
C GLY A 57 -0.80 -1.41 -10.04
N LEU A 58 -1.71 -1.55 -9.09
CA LEU A 58 -1.48 -1.17 -7.70
C LEU A 58 -0.52 -2.17 -7.05
N VAL A 59 0.61 -1.71 -6.54
CA VAL A 59 1.65 -2.53 -5.92
C VAL A 59 1.72 -2.22 -4.43
N ILE A 60 1.79 -3.23 -3.58
CA ILE A 60 1.99 -3.00 -2.16
C ILE A 60 3.48 -2.76 -1.89
N THR A 61 3.82 -1.61 -1.32
CA THR A 61 5.21 -1.20 -1.06
C THR A 61 5.53 -1.10 0.42
N GLY A 62 4.52 -1.24 1.28
CA GLY A 62 4.67 -1.28 2.73
C GLY A 62 3.57 -2.15 3.35
N ILE A 63 3.96 -3.04 4.24
CA ILE A 63 3.04 -3.86 5.02
C ILE A 63 3.43 -3.70 6.48
N SER A 64 2.55 -3.14 7.30
CA SER A 64 2.73 -3.05 8.74
C SER A 64 1.44 -3.33 9.48
N GLN A 65 1.55 -3.64 10.77
CA GLN A 65 0.36 -3.86 11.62
C GLN A 65 -0.51 -2.61 11.77
N ASP A 66 0.06 -1.40 11.65
CA ASP A 66 -0.66 -0.12 11.74
C ASP A 66 -1.32 0.30 10.40
N GLY A 67 -0.85 -0.27 9.29
CA GLY A 67 -1.34 0.11 7.97
C GLY A 67 -0.61 -0.52 6.79
N LEU A 68 -1.18 -0.34 5.61
CA LEU A 68 -0.63 -0.78 4.32
C LEU A 68 -0.29 0.44 3.47
N THR A 69 0.82 0.34 2.74
CA THR A 69 1.24 1.33 1.76
C THR A 69 1.21 0.71 0.38
N PHE A 70 0.57 1.40 -0.54
CA PHE A 70 0.40 1.01 -1.94
C PHE A 70 1.00 2.07 -2.85
N ARG A 71 1.44 1.66 -4.03
CA ARG A 71 1.99 2.52 -5.07
C ARG A 71 1.33 2.23 -6.40
N THR A 72 0.92 3.28 -7.10
CA THR A 72 0.41 3.19 -8.48
C THR A 72 1.57 3.24 -9.48
N PRO A 73 1.36 2.77 -10.73
CA PRO A 73 2.36 2.87 -11.79
C PRO A 73 2.71 4.33 -12.13
N ASP A 74 1.77 5.25 -11.90
CA ASP A 74 1.94 6.70 -12.07
C ASP A 74 2.88 7.33 -11.00
N GLY A 75 3.29 6.54 -10.00
CA GLY A 75 4.18 6.97 -8.93
C GLY A 75 3.47 7.55 -7.70
N ARG A 76 2.13 7.52 -7.64
CA ARG A 76 1.37 7.96 -6.47
C ARG A 76 1.44 6.91 -5.37
N VAL A 77 1.51 7.35 -4.13
CA VAL A 77 1.59 6.48 -2.95
C VAL A 77 0.33 6.67 -2.13
N TYR A 78 -0.28 5.57 -1.74
CA TYR A 78 -1.51 5.51 -0.97
C TYR A 78 -1.26 4.77 0.33
N GLU A 79 -1.62 5.37 1.45
CA GLU A 79 -1.53 4.73 2.75
C GLU A 79 -2.93 4.46 3.28
N ARG A 80 -3.18 3.21 3.67
CA ARG A 80 -4.39 2.81 4.37
C ARG A 80 -3.99 2.44 5.79
N ARG A 81 -4.53 3.16 6.77
CA ARG A 81 -4.43 2.81 8.18
C ARG A 81 -5.68 2.06 8.62
N PHE A 82 -5.56 1.17 9.61
CA PHE A 82 -6.66 0.41 10.19
C PHE A 82 -7.06 0.95 11.56
#